data_AF-A0A563CSV5-F1
#
_entry.id   AF-A0A563CSV5-F1
#
_cell.length_a   1.000
_cell.length_b   1.000
_cell.length_c   1.000
_cell.angle_alpha   90.00
_cell.angle_beta   90.00
_cell.angle_gamma   90.00
#
_symmetry.space_group_name_H-M   'P 1'
#
loop_
_entity.id
_entity.type
_entity.pdbx_description
1 polymer ?
#
loop_
_entity_poly.entity_id
_entity_poly.type
_entity_poly.pdbx_seq_one_letter_code
_entity_poly.pdbx_strand_id
1 'polypeptide(L)'
;MRTTIVPAQVTTVEDRIFANLSLPQVILLFIVIFVSGGVFLFAEPAMEGAFYKYSIIAIIGAICGILAIRVKGTIIGLWLVVIMTYSLRPKYYVYDKNVTTLRNTHIVKRVIHSEQKEEVK
;
A
#
# COMPACT_ATOMS: atom_id res chain seq x y z
N MET A 1 17.33 18.12 49.88
CA MET A 1 17.59 18.32 48.43
C MET A 1 16.49 19.19 47.87
N ARG A 2 16.82 20.33 47.25
CA ARG A 2 15.81 21.18 46.59
C ARG A 2 15.53 20.59 45.21
N THR A 3 14.34 20.05 45.01
CA THR A 3 13.89 19.56 43.70
C THR A 3 13.39 20.75 42.90
N THR A 4 14.18 21.20 41.93
CA THR A 4 13.73 22.20 40.96
C THR A 4 12.69 21.52 40.06
N ILE A 5 11.42 21.85 40.28
CA ILE A 5 10.31 21.41 39.45
C ILE A 5 10.40 22.21 38.15
N VAL A 6 10.74 21.55 37.05
CA VAL A 6 10.67 22.18 35.73
C VAL A 6 9.19 22.38 35.42
N PRO A 7 8.73 23.61 35.12
CA PRO A 7 7.33 23.82 34.77
C PRO A 7 7.02 22.97 33.53
N ALA A 8 5.90 22.23 33.59
CA ALA A 8 5.41 21.53 32.43
C ALA A 8 5.23 22.55 31.29
N GLN A 9 5.70 22.20 30.09
CA GLN A 9 5.56 23.06 28.93
C GLN A 9 4.07 23.31 28.68
N VAL A 10 3.63 24.54 28.92
CA VAL A 10 2.27 24.99 28.60
C VAL A 10 2.24 25.17 27.09
N THR A 11 2.02 24.09 26.37
CA THR A 11 1.60 24.18 24.97
C THR A 11 0.19 24.75 24.97
N THR A 12 -0.01 25.89 24.30
CA THR A 12 -1.36 26.45 24.19
C THR A 12 -2.22 25.50 23.36
N VAL A 13 -3.54 25.62 23.51
CA VAL A 13 -4.48 24.80 22.75
C VAL A 13 -4.29 25.00 21.23
N GLU A 14 -3.81 26.18 20.85
CA GLU A 14 -3.47 26.58 19.48
C GLU A 14 -2.31 25.73 18.93
N ASP A 15 -1.20 25.62 19.67
CA ASP A 15 -0.05 24.78 19.27
C ASP A 15 -0.45 23.31 19.05
N ARG A 16 -1.40 22.81 19.85
CA ARG A 16 -1.95 21.45 19.70
C ARG A 16 -2.78 21.29 18.42
N ILE A 17 -3.46 22.33 17.96
CA ILE A 17 -4.28 22.32 16.74
C ILE A 17 -3.39 22.45 15.51
N PHE A 18 -2.40 23.36 15.53
CA PHE A 18 -1.45 23.54 14.43
C PHE A 18 -0.56 22.30 14.20
N ALA A 19 -0.26 21.55 15.27
CA ALA A 19 0.53 20.32 15.20
C ALA A 19 -0.30 19.03 14.97
N ASN A 20 -1.58 19.10 14.60
CA ASN A 20 -2.41 17.91 14.38
C ASN A 20 -2.31 17.33 12.94
N LEU A 21 -1.45 17.88 12.09
CA LEU A 21 -1.07 17.26 10.83
C LEU A 21 -0.09 16.12 11.09
N SER A 22 -0.56 14.91 10.87
CA SER A 22 0.29 13.72 10.95
C SER A 22 1.26 13.67 9.78
N LEU A 23 2.47 13.17 10.01
CA LEU A 23 3.49 13.00 8.95
C LEU A 23 2.95 12.30 7.68
N PRO A 24 2.13 11.25 7.76
CA PRO A 24 1.60 10.62 6.55
C PRO A 24 0.61 11.50 5.77
N GLN A 25 -0.13 12.41 6.44
CA GLN A 25 -0.97 13.40 5.74
C GLN A 25 -0.12 14.41 4.99
N VAL A 26 0.95 14.89 5.62
CA VAL A 26 1.89 15.82 4.98
C VAL A 26 2.53 15.16 3.75
N ILE A 27 3.01 13.93 3.87
CA ILE A 27 3.57 13.16 2.75
C ILE A 27 2.53 12.94 1.65
N LEU A 28 1.29 12.60 2.01
CA LEU A 28 0.21 12.40 1.04
C LEU A 28 -0.13 13.69 0.27
N LEU A 29 -0.10 14.84 0.93
CA LEU A 29 -0.26 16.14 0.27
C LEU A 29 0.93 16.51 -0.63
N PHE A 30 2.16 16.15 -0.24
CA PHE A 30 3.34 16.34 -1.10
C PHE A 30 3.21 15.59 -2.44
N ILE A 31 2.59 14.40 -2.45
CA ILE A 31 2.36 13.65 -3.68
C ILE A 31 1.54 14.47 -4.69
N VAL A 32 0.58 15.29 -4.24
CA VAL A 32 -0.20 16.16 -5.12
C VAL A 32 0.69 17.15 -5.86
N ILE A 33 1.68 17.73 -5.17
CA ILE A 33 2.61 18.70 -5.75
C ILE A 33 3.47 18.01 -6.82
N PHE A 34 4.00 16.82 -6.52
CA PHE A 34 4.78 16.03 -7.48
C PHE A 34 3.97 15.61 -8.69
N VAL A 35 2.74 15.12 -8.48
CA VAL A 35 1.85 14.72 -9.58
C VAL A 35 1.46 15.92 -10.43
N SER A 36 1.17 17.07 -9.81
CA SER A 36 0.84 18.31 -10.54
C SER A 36 2.03 18.79 -11.38
N GLY A 37 3.24 18.78 -10.82
CA GLY A 37 4.47 19.09 -11.55
C GLY A 37 4.72 18.11 -12.70
N GLY A 38 4.50 16.81 -12.47
CA GLY A 38 4.58 15.78 -13.50
C GLY A 38 3.59 16.02 -14.63
N VAL A 39 2.33 16.36 -14.31
CA VAL A 39 1.33 16.71 -15.33
C VAL A 39 1.78 17.92 -16.15
N PHE A 40 2.38 18.94 -15.53
CA PHE A 40 2.92 20.09 -16.26
C PHE A 40 4.13 19.76 -17.15
N LEU A 41 5.01 18.84 -16.73
CA LEU A 41 6.19 18.44 -17.50
C LEU A 41 5.87 17.50 -18.65
N PHE A 42 4.96 16.53 -18.45
CA PHE A 42 4.60 15.53 -19.45
C PHE A 42 3.48 15.98 -20.38
N ALA A 43 2.60 16.88 -19.95
CA ALA A 43 1.63 17.49 -20.85
C ALA A 43 2.35 18.55 -21.70
N GLU A 44 2.91 18.07 -22.82
CA GLU A 44 3.36 18.76 -24.05
C GLU A 44 3.27 20.30 -24.01
N PRO A 45 4.31 21.05 -24.47
CA PRO A 45 4.37 22.52 -24.45
C PRO A 45 3.37 23.22 -25.40
N ALA A 46 2.23 22.60 -25.67
CA ALA A 46 1.09 23.23 -26.29
C ALA A 46 0.29 23.99 -25.21
N MET A 47 0.46 25.30 -25.23
CA MET A 47 -0.38 26.31 -24.58
C MET A 47 -0.08 26.59 -23.11
N GLU A 48 0.50 27.77 -22.89
CA GLU A 48 0.44 28.53 -21.65
C GLU A 48 -1.01 28.57 -21.16
N GLY A 49 -1.28 27.98 -20.00
CA GLY A 49 -2.52 28.25 -19.27
C GLY A 49 -3.83 27.62 -19.80
N ALA A 50 -3.79 26.45 -20.41
CA ALA A 50 -5.03 25.78 -20.80
C ALA A 50 -5.86 25.32 -19.57
N PHE A 51 -7.12 25.75 -19.47
CA PHE A 51 -8.06 25.45 -18.36
C PHE A 51 -8.18 23.96 -18.00
N TYR A 52 -7.97 23.06 -18.96
CA TYR A 52 -8.03 21.62 -18.71
C TYR A 52 -6.92 21.14 -17.75
N LYS A 53 -5.70 21.72 -17.83
CA LYS A 53 -4.56 21.34 -16.98
C LYS A 53 -4.88 21.65 -15.51
N TYR A 54 -5.41 22.84 -15.25
CA TYR A 54 -5.83 23.27 -13.91
C TYR A 54 -7.03 22.48 -13.40
N SER A 55 -7.98 22.14 -14.26
CA SER A 55 -9.14 21.33 -13.87
C SER A 55 -8.72 19.93 -13.42
N ILE A 56 -7.79 19.29 -14.12
CA ILE A 56 -7.24 17.97 -13.74
C ILE A 56 -6.51 18.06 -12.40
N ILE A 57 -5.67 19.08 -12.22
CA ILE A 57 -4.93 19.31 -10.97
C ILE A 57 -5.89 19.58 -9.80
N ALA A 58 -6.95 20.36 -10.02
CA ALA A 58 -7.96 20.65 -9.01
C ALA A 58 -8.70 19.38 -8.58
N ILE A 59 -9.07 18.51 -9.53
CA ILE A 59 -9.74 17.23 -9.23
C ILE A 59 -8.80 16.31 -8.44
N ILE A 60 -7.55 16.18 -8.87
CA ILE A 60 -6.54 15.35 -8.17
C ILE A 60 -6.28 15.89 -6.77
N GLY A 61 -6.16 17.21 -6.62
CA GLY A 61 -5.99 17.88 -5.34
C GLY A 61 -7.18 17.66 -4.41
N ALA A 62 -8.41 17.75 -4.93
CA ALA A 62 -9.62 17.48 -4.16
C ALA A 62 -9.69 16.02 -3.69
N ILE A 63 -9.40 15.05 -4.57
CA ILE A 63 -9.36 13.62 -4.21
C ILE A 63 -8.32 13.37 -3.11
N CYS A 64 -7.11 13.92 -3.28
CA CYS A 64 -6.05 13.73 -2.29
C CYS A 64 -6.37 14.43 -0.95
N GLY A 65 -7.00 15.62 -1.00
CA GLY A 65 -7.50 16.32 0.18
C GLY A 65 -8.54 15.52 0.94
N ILE A 66 -9.47 14.86 0.25
CA ILE A 66 -10.46 13.98 0.87
C ILE A 66 -9.78 12.76 1.51
N LEU A 67 -8.80 12.16 0.84
CA LEU A 67 -8.02 11.04 1.38
C LEU A 67 -7.18 11.42 2.60
N ALA A 68 -6.77 12.69 2.72
CA ALA A 68 -6.03 13.21 3.87
C ALA A 68 -6.90 13.39 5.11
N ILE A 69 -8.23 13.38 5.00
CA ILE A 69 -9.13 13.57 6.15
C ILE A 69 -8.91 12.45 7.17
N ARG A 70 -8.79 12.84 8.43
CA ARG A 70 -8.65 11.93 9.57
C ARG A 70 -10.03 11.68 10.18
N VAL A 71 -10.50 10.44 10.12
CA VAL A 71 -11.73 10.02 10.78
C VAL A 71 -11.36 9.15 11.98
N LYS A 72 -11.82 9.54 13.18
CA LYS A 72 -11.57 8.80 14.44
C LYS A 72 -10.09 8.43 14.66
N GLY A 73 -9.17 9.36 14.37
CA GLY A 73 -7.74 9.14 14.58
C GLY A 73 -7.02 8.38 13.46
N THR A 74 -7.74 7.84 12.47
CA THR A 74 -7.17 7.08 11.35
C THR A 74 -7.28 7.85 10.03
N ILE A 75 -6.24 7.80 9.21
CA ILE A 75 -6.19 8.47 7.91
C ILE A 75 -6.92 7.60 6.88
N ILE A 76 -7.88 8.17 6.15
CA ILE A 76 -8.69 7.44 5.15
C ILE A 76 -7.79 6.85 4.06
N GLY A 77 -6.80 7.61 3.58
CA GLY A 77 -5.84 7.12 2.58
C GLY A 77 -5.07 5.88 3.03
N LEU A 78 -4.67 5.80 4.30
CA LEU A 78 -3.99 4.61 4.83
C LEU A 78 -4.93 3.41 4.88
N TRP A 79 -6.20 3.63 5.23
CA TRP A 79 -7.24 2.60 5.21
C TRP A 79 -7.50 2.06 3.80
N LEU A 80 -7.50 2.94 2.79
CA LEU A 80 -7.63 2.54 1.39
C LEU A 80 -6.48 1.60 0.97
N VAL A 81 -5.23 1.93 1.34
CA VAL A 81 -4.07 1.10 1.04
C VAL A 81 -4.18 -0.27 1.70
N VAL A 82 -4.67 -0.33 2.95
CA VAL A 82 -4.92 -1.61 3.65
C VAL A 82 -5.95 -2.44 2.91
N ILE A 83 -7.04 -1.84 2.42
CA ILE A 83 -8.07 -2.56 1.64
C ILE A 83 -7.50 -3.05 0.30
N MET A 84 -6.72 -2.23 -0.41
CA MET A 84 -6.11 -2.62 -1.68
C MET A 84 -5.13 -3.78 -1.50
N THR A 85 -4.25 -3.69 -0.50
CA THR A 85 -3.27 -4.75 -0.20
C THR A 85 -3.96 -6.03 0.26
N TYR A 86 -5.08 -5.92 0.99
CA TYR A 86 -5.91 -7.06 1.34
C TYR A 86 -6.59 -7.70 0.12
N SER A 87 -7.06 -6.89 -0.84
CA SER A 87 -7.69 -7.37 -2.07
C SER A 87 -6.69 -8.05 -3.02
N LEU A 88 -5.48 -7.50 -3.12
CA LEU A 88 -4.37 -8.04 -3.93
C LEU A 88 -3.72 -9.27 -3.30
N ARG A 89 -4.12 -9.67 -2.10
CA ARG A 89 -3.56 -10.85 -1.43
C ARG A 89 -3.80 -12.09 -2.31
N PRO A 90 -2.74 -12.82 -2.69
CA PRO A 90 -2.90 -14.06 -3.47
C PRO A 90 -3.69 -15.08 -2.65
N LYS A 91 -4.92 -15.37 -3.08
CA LYS A 91 -5.81 -16.37 -2.47
C LYS A 91 -5.49 -17.78 -2.93
N TYR A 92 -4.93 -17.92 -4.12
CA TYR A 92 -4.64 -19.22 -4.71
C TYR A 92 -3.24 -19.65 -4.29
N TYR A 93 -3.19 -20.72 -3.50
CA TYR A 93 -1.95 -21.42 -3.21
C TYR A 93 -1.49 -22.08 -4.52
N VAL A 94 -0.40 -21.58 -5.10
CA VAL A 94 0.18 -22.11 -6.35
C VAL A 94 0.70 -23.55 -6.16
N TYR A 95 0.91 -23.97 -4.90
CA TYR A 95 1.28 -25.34 -4.56
C TYR A 95 0.04 -26.19 -4.31
N ASP A 96 -0.42 -26.86 -5.36
CA ASP A 96 -1.33 -27.99 -5.24
C ASP A 96 -0.55 -29.22 -4.73
N LYS A 97 -0.94 -29.78 -3.58
CA LYS A 97 -0.30 -30.99 -3.01
C LYS A 97 -0.62 -32.27 -3.80
N ASN A 98 -1.61 -32.22 -4.69
CA ASN A 98 -1.96 -33.32 -5.58
C ASN A 98 -1.17 -33.29 -6.90
N VAL A 99 -0.31 -32.30 -7.13
CA VAL A 99 0.55 -32.27 -8.31
C VAL A 99 1.60 -33.38 -8.23
N THR A 100 1.65 -34.25 -9.23
CA THR A 100 2.61 -35.37 -9.31
C THR A 100 3.93 -34.97 -9.97
N THR A 101 4.00 -33.78 -10.55
CA THR A 101 5.20 -33.23 -11.17
C THR A 101 6.30 -33.08 -10.09
N LEU A 102 7.47 -33.69 -10.31
CA LEU A 102 8.60 -33.82 -9.35
C LEU A 102 8.49 -34.94 -8.29
N ARG A 103 7.39 -35.71 -8.24
CA ARG A 103 7.35 -36.92 -7.40
C ARG A 103 8.22 -38.01 -8.03
N ASN A 104 9.11 -38.61 -7.25
CA ASN A 104 10.02 -39.67 -7.69
C ASN A 104 9.25 -40.99 -7.94
N THR A 105 8.47 -41.05 -9.03
CA THR A 105 7.64 -42.20 -9.45
C THR A 105 8.47 -43.40 -9.91
N HIS A 106 9.77 -43.21 -10.13
CA HIS A 106 10.70 -44.27 -10.52
C HIS A 106 10.86 -45.37 -9.46
N ILE A 107 10.63 -45.06 -8.18
CA ILE A 107 10.71 -46.07 -7.10
C ILE A 107 9.48 -46.98 -7.15
N VAL A 108 8.28 -46.41 -7.34
CA VAL A 108 7.01 -47.15 -7.37
C VAL A 108 6.92 -48.08 -8.59
N LYS A 109 7.37 -47.62 -9.77
CA LYS A 109 7.38 -48.48 -10.97
C LYS A 109 8.29 -49.70 -10.82
N ARG A 110 9.37 -49.59 -10.03
CA ARG A 110 10.31 -50.69 -9.81
C ARG A 110 9.74 -51.78 -8.90
N VAL A 111 8.95 -51.39 -7.89
CA VAL A 111 8.32 -52.32 -6.94
C VAL A 111 7.20 -53.13 -7.61
N ILE A 112 6.36 -52.47 -8.42
CA ILE A 112 5.27 -53.16 -9.15
C ILE A 112 5.85 -54.16 -10.17
N HIS A 113 6.97 -53.85 -10.80
CA HIS A 113 7.63 -54.76 -11.74
C HIS A 113 8.33 -55.93 -11.05
N SER A 114 8.75 -55.79 -9.78
CA SER A 114 9.27 -56.92 -8.98
C SER A 114 8.17 -57.82 -8.46
N GLU A 115 7.04 -57.27 -7.98
CA GLU A 115 5.90 -58.06 -7.50
C GLU A 115 5.26 -58.88 -8.64
N GLN A 116 5.09 -58.28 -9.82
CA GLN A 116 4.59 -59.02 -11.00
C GLN A 116 5.54 -60.13 -11.49
N LYS A 117 6.81 -60.11 -11.08
CA LYS A 117 7.80 -61.14 -11.45
C LYS A 117 7.87 -62.27 -10.43
N GLU A 118 7.43 -62.03 -9.20
CA GLU A 118 7.33 -63.04 -8.14
C GLU A 118 6.01 -63.81 -8.20
N GLU A 119 4.90 -63.20 -8.62
CA GLU A 119 3.61 -63.91 -8.79
C GLU A 119 3.56 -64.84 -10.03
N VAL A 120 4.51 -64.71 -10.96
CA VAL A 120 4.57 -65.50 -12.20
C VAL A 120 5.54 -66.70 -12.09
N LYS A 121 6.06 -66.99 -10.90
CA LYS A 121 7.03 -68.07 -10.66
C LYS A 121 6.50 -69.13 -9.69
#